data_AF-A0A350EPQ9-F1
#
_entry.id   AF-A0A350EPQ9-F1
#
_cell.length_a   1.000
_cell.length_b   1.000
_cell.length_c   1.000
_cell.angle_alpha   90.00
_cell.angle_beta   90.00
_cell.angle_gamma   90.00
#
_symmetry.space_group_name_H-M   'P 1'
#
loop_
_entity.id
_entity.type
_entity.pdbx_description
1 polymer ?
#
loop_
_entity_poly.entity_id
_entity_poly.type
_entity_poly.pdbx_seq_one_letter_code
_entity_poly.pdbx_strand_id
1 'polypeptide(L)' 'MAQAAPLILASSSIYRRALLERLQIPFQYVSPNTDESPQGAESPDALVRRLSLAKAEA' A
#
# COMPACT_ATOMS: atom_id res chain seq x y z
N MET A 1 -8.66 11.18 24.82
CA MET A 1 -7.58 10.50 24.08
C MET A 1 -8.04 10.38 22.64
N ALA A 2 -7.25 10.84 21.66
CA ALA A 2 -7.64 10.72 20.26
C ALA A 2 -7.65 9.23 19.88
N GLN A 3 -8.77 8.74 19.34
CA GLN A 3 -8.85 7.40 18.79
C GLN A 3 -7.89 7.32 17.60
N ALA A 4 -6.89 6.45 17.64
CA ALA A 4 -6.01 6.23 16.50
C ALA A 4 -6.84 5.68 15.33
N ALA A 5 -6.66 6.24 14.14
CA ALA A 5 -7.29 5.72 12.94
C ALA A 5 -6.85 4.27 12.70
N PRO A 6 -7.73 3.40 12.19
CA PRO A 6 -7.38 2.02 11.89
C PRO A 6 -6.25 1.97 10.85
N LEU A 7 -5.28 1.07 11.04
CA LEU A 7 -4.24 0.82 10.04
C LEU A 7 -4.84 0.11 8.83
N ILE A 8 -4.53 0.58 7.63
CA ILE A 8 -5.01 0.00 6.36
C ILE A 8 -3.82 -0.42 5.51
N LEU A 9 -3.85 -1.66 5.00
CA LEU A 9 -2.95 -2.16 3.96
C LEU A 9 -3.62 -2.04 2.59
N ALA A 10 -3.21 -1.05 1.80
CA ALA A 10 -3.63 -0.91 0.40
C ALA A 10 -2.86 -1.86 -0.52
N SER A 11 -3.10 -3.17 -0.38
CA SER A 11 -2.53 -4.19 -1.25
C SER A 11 -3.43 -5.42 -1.37
N SER A 12 -3.57 -5.93 -2.60
CA SER A 12 -4.15 -7.24 -2.90
C SER A 12 -3.19 -8.41 -2.70
N SER A 13 -1.93 -8.15 -2.35
CA SER A 13 -0.91 -9.20 -2.22
C SER A 13 -1.07 -9.99 -0.93
N ILE A 14 -1.37 -11.28 -1.07
CA ILE A 14 -1.42 -12.23 0.05
C ILE A 14 -0.10 -12.29 0.83
N TYR A 15 1.03 -12.09 0.15
CA TYR A 15 2.35 -12.11 0.79
C TYR A 15 2.61 -10.86 1.63
N ARG A 16 2.22 -9.67 1.14
CA ARG A 16 2.32 -8.43 1.93
C ARG A 16 1.43 -8.48 3.16
N ARG A 17 0.23 -9.05 3.02
CA ARG A 17 -0.67 -9.31 4.15
C ARG A 17 -0.01 -10.22 5.19
N ALA A 18 0.54 -11.36 4.77
CA ALA A 18 1.21 -12.30 5.68
C ALA A 18 2.44 -11.69 6.37
N LEU A 19 3.15 -10.76 5.72
CA LEU A 19 4.25 -10.02 6.35
C LEU A 19 3.73 -9.05 7.42
N LEU A 20 2.67 -8.31 7.13
CA LEU A 20 2.11 -7.33 8.08
C LEU A 20 1.45 -8.01 9.30
N GLU A 21 0.85 -9.19 9.10
CA GLU A 21 0.30 -10.03 10.18
C GLU A 21 1.36 -10.39 11.24
N ARG A 22 2.65 -10.49 10.87
CA ARG A 22 3.74 -10.77 11.83
C ARG A 22 3.96 -9.66 12.84
N LEU A 23 3.52 -8.44 12.54
CA LEU A 23 3.63 -7.31 13.47
C LEU A 23 2.60 -7.37 14.60
N GLN A 24 1.58 -8.25 14.50
CA GLN A 24 0.52 -8.41 15.50
C GLN A 24 -0.25 -7.10 15.79
N ILE A 25 -0.31 -6.21 14.81
CA ILE A 25 -1.09 -4.96 14.86
C ILE A 25 -2.41 -5.20 14.13
N PRO A 26 -3.57 -4.82 14.69
CA PRO A 26 -4.83 -4.87 13.96
C PRO A 26 -4.79 -3.96 12.73
N PHE A 27 -5.10 -4.51 11.55
CA PHE A 27 -5.21 -3.75 10.30
C PHE A 27 -6.34 -4.29 9.43
N GLN A 28 -6.84 -3.45 8.55
CA GLN A 28 -7.72 -3.83 7.45
C GLN A 28 -6.93 -3.85 6.15
N TYR A 29 -7.36 -4.62 5.14
CA TYR A 29 -6.70 -4.63 3.84
C TYR A 29 -7.71 -4.38 2.74
N VAL A 30 -7.28 -3.64 1.73
CA VAL A 30 -8.08 -3.30 0.55
C VAL A 30 -7.22 -3.46 -0.70
N SER A 31 -7.83 -3.83 -1.82
CA SER A 31 -7.16 -3.83 -3.11
C SER A 31 -7.31 -2.44 -3.73
N PRO A 32 -6.24 -1.63 -3.84
CA PRO A 32 -6.33 -0.32 -4.45
C PRO A 32 -6.54 -0.46 -5.96
N ASN A 33 -7.33 0.43 -6.54
CA ASN A 33 -7.52 0.54 -7.98
C ASN A 33 -6.57 1.60 -8.55
N THR A 34 -5.27 1.28 -8.59
CA THR A 34 -4.21 2.18 -9.05
C THR A 34 -3.66 1.70 -10.39
N ASP A 35 -3.47 2.61 -11.35
CA ASP A 35 -2.75 2.32 -12.59
C ASP A 35 -1.25 2.20 -12.31
N GLU A 36 -0.72 0.99 -12.48
CA GLU A 36 0.68 0.64 -12.23
C GLU A 36 1.60 0.87 -13.44
N SER A 37 1.06 1.36 -14.56
CA SER A 37 1.82 1.59 -15.78
C SER A 37 2.95 2.61 -15.54
N PRO A 38 4.18 2.34 -16.00
CA PRO A 38 5.27 3.31 -15.96
C PRO A 38 4.93 4.57 -16.77
N GLN A 39 5.37 5.73 -16.28
CA GLN A 39 5.14 7.00 -16.97
C GLN A 39 6.43 7.46 -17.67
N GLY A 40 6.43 7.56 -19.00
CA GLY A 40 7.58 8.07 -19.76
C GLY A 40 8.88 7.29 -19.47
N ALA A 41 9.96 8.02 -19.14
CA ALA A 41 11.26 7.44 -18.78
C ALA A 41 11.47 7.36 -17.25
N GLU A 42 10.40 7.07 -16.51
CA GLU A 42 10.43 6.94 -15.04
C GLU A 42 11.42 5.84 -14.62
N SER A 43 12.32 6.17 -13.69
CA SER A 43 13.25 5.18 -13.14
C SER A 43 12.51 4.17 -12.25
N PRO A 44 13.03 2.95 -12.05
CA PRO A 44 12.39 1.97 -11.18
C PRO A 44 12.11 2.50 -9.76
N ASP A 45 13.02 3.29 -9.18
CA ASP A 45 12.86 3.86 -7.83
C ASP A 45 11.74 4.92 -7.79
N ALA A 46 11.67 5.76 -8.83
CA ALA A 46 10.61 6.76 -8.97
C ALA A 46 9.23 6.09 -9.13
N LEU A 47 9.15 5.04 -9.96
CA LEU A 47 7.95 4.25 -10.19
C LEU A 47 7.42 3.66 -8.88
N VAL A 48 8.26 2.91 -8.14
CA VAL A 48 7.80 2.25 -6.90
C VAL A 48 7.38 3.26 -5.84
N ARG A 49 8.05 4.42 -5.77
CA ARG A 49 7.69 5.50 -4.84
C ARG A 49 6.32 6.09 -5.20
N ARG A 50 6.12 6.45 -6.47
CA ARG A 50 4.86 7.01 -6.96
C ARG A 50 3.71 6.03 -6.74
N LEU A 51 3.89 4.76 -7.11
CA LEU A 51 2.84 3.74 -6.94
C LEU A 51 2.55 3.44 -5.47
N SER A 52 3.55 3.48 -4.58
CA SER A 52 3.31 3.28 -3.15
C SER A 52 2.45 4.40 -2.55
N LEU A 53 2.68 5.65 -2.97
CA LEU A 53 1.86 6.79 -2.56
C LEU A 53 0.45 6.71 -3.17
N ALA A 54 0.35 6.49 -4.47
CA ALA A 54 -0.94 6.42 -5.17
C ALA A 54 -1.84 5.30 -4.63
N LYS A 55 -1.26 4.16 -4.20
CA LYS A 55 -2.01 3.09 -3.53
C LYS A 55 -2.50 3.48 -2.14
N ALA A 56 -1.73 4.27 -1.40
CA ALA A 56 -2.12 4.72 -0.06
C ALA A 56 -3.20 5.82 -0.09
N GLU A 57 -3.31 6.57 -1.18
CA GLU A 57 -4.28 7.65 -1.36
C GLU A 57 -5.63 7.20 -1.95
N ALA A 58 -5.67 6.07 -2.67
CA ALA A 58 -6.85 5.52 -3.34
C ALA A 58 -7.73 4.65 -2.43
#